data_AF-A0A842CTK2-F1
#
_entry.id   AF-A0A842CTK2-F1
#
_cell.length_a   1.000
_cell.length_b   1.000
_cell.length_c   1.000
_cell.angle_alpha   90.00
_cell.angle_beta   90.00
_cell.angle_gamma   90.00
#
_symmetry.space_group_name_H-M   'P 1'
#
loop_
_entity.id
_entity.type
_entity.pdbx_description
1 polymer ?
#
loop_
_entity_poly.entity_id
_entity_poly.type
_entity_poly.pdbx_seq_one_letter_code
_entity_poly.pdbx_strand_id
1 'polypeptide(L)'
;RIISKYDDIASYEFNSMNPGPLAELRKQPNANFYGGRYNVKVLDEDTMLYRGGQSGGLTVPGKENSRFGQWFTATPPESVAKVRIDSAVKYQWIVPNTGVLDGKSVLDAVYQIKIPKGTTIYEGPVGYQGGHYLGGINQYQIYVDKPWDIEGIQVISEKSLK
;
A
#
# COMPACT_ATOMS: atom_id res chain seq x y z
N ARG A 1 7.39 -36.12 -9.06
CA ARG A 1 7.85 -34.73 -9.23
C ARG A 1 7.01 -33.86 -8.30
N ILE A 2 7.59 -33.36 -7.20
CA ILE A 2 6.89 -32.36 -6.37
C ILE A 2 6.97 -31.06 -7.17
N ILE A 3 5.83 -30.59 -7.66
CA ILE A 3 5.70 -29.26 -8.24
C ILE A 3 5.48 -28.34 -7.03
N SER A 4 6.29 -27.29 -6.89
CA SER A 4 6.05 -26.30 -5.84
C SER A 4 4.64 -25.76 -6.02
N LYS A 5 3.83 -25.69 -4.96
CA LYS A 5 2.56 -24.94 -5.00
C LYS A 5 2.79 -23.45 -5.34
N TYR A 6 4.04 -23.00 -5.26
CA TYR A 6 4.49 -21.62 -5.40
C TYR A 6 5.42 -21.41 -6.60
N ASP A 7 5.11 -21.96 -7.78
CA ASP A 7 5.82 -21.56 -9.01
C ASP A 7 5.66 -20.04 -9.29
N ASP A 8 4.67 -19.39 -8.65
CA ASP A 8 4.42 -17.95 -8.70
C ASP A 8 5.51 -17.09 -8.05
N ILE A 9 6.27 -17.61 -7.07
CA ILE A 9 7.25 -16.75 -6.36
C ILE A 9 8.38 -16.28 -7.27
N ALA A 10 8.73 -17.11 -8.26
CA ALA A 10 9.76 -16.81 -9.24
C ALA A 10 9.27 -15.89 -10.37
N SER A 11 7.96 -15.63 -10.49
CA SER A 11 7.43 -14.69 -11.47
C SER A 11 7.49 -13.23 -11.01
N TYR A 12 7.92 -12.97 -9.77
CA TYR A 12 8.15 -11.61 -9.26
C TYR A 12 9.64 -11.30 -9.26
N GLU A 13 9.97 -10.06 -9.62
CA GLU A 13 11.33 -9.54 -9.64
C GLU A 13 11.99 -9.65 -8.25
N PHE A 14 11.23 -9.34 -7.21
CA PHE A 14 11.65 -9.44 -5.81
C PHE A 14 10.69 -10.32 -5.01
N ASN A 15 11.24 -11.03 -4.05
CA ASN A 15 10.54 -12.00 -3.20
C ASN A 15 11.31 -12.24 -1.89
N SER A 16 10.83 -13.13 -1.03
CA SER A 16 11.49 -13.41 0.27
C SER A 16 12.94 -13.91 0.17
N MET A 17 13.35 -14.51 -0.96
CA MET A 17 14.74 -14.98 -1.16
C MET A 17 15.62 -13.91 -1.83
N ASN A 18 15.01 -12.98 -2.56
CA ASN A 18 15.65 -11.80 -3.15
C ASN A 18 14.84 -10.56 -2.76
N PRO A 19 15.05 -10.01 -1.54
CA PRO A 19 14.12 -9.07 -0.92
C PRO A 19 14.18 -7.66 -1.53
N GLY A 20 15.21 -7.36 -2.32
CA GLY A 20 15.31 -6.17 -3.15
C GLY A 20 15.40 -4.84 -2.40
N PRO A 21 15.24 -3.71 -3.10
CA PRO A 21 15.50 -2.38 -2.55
C PRO A 21 14.56 -1.99 -1.41
N LEU A 22 13.32 -2.53 -1.36
CA LEU A 22 12.38 -2.21 -0.28
C LEU A 22 12.81 -2.75 1.09
N ALA A 23 13.67 -3.77 1.14
CA ALA A 23 14.18 -4.29 2.41
C ALA A 23 15.22 -3.38 3.07
N GLU A 24 15.85 -2.50 2.29
CA GLU A 24 16.82 -1.52 2.77
C GLU A 24 16.15 -0.25 3.32
N LEU A 25 14.85 -0.08 3.08
CA LEU A 25 14.09 1.06 3.58
C LEU A 25 13.67 0.88 5.04
N ARG A 26 13.50 2.01 5.74
CA ARG A 26 12.96 2.03 7.10
C ARG A 26 11.56 1.38 7.12
N LYS A 27 11.29 0.59 8.17
CA LYS A 27 10.05 -0.20 8.36
C LYS A 27 9.84 -1.33 7.33
N GLN A 28 10.83 -1.59 6.45
CA GLN A 28 10.85 -2.76 5.55
C GLN A 28 9.52 -2.98 4.81
N PRO A 29 9.10 -2.06 3.92
CA PRO A 29 7.84 -2.18 3.17
C PRO A 29 7.66 -3.50 2.43
N ASN A 30 8.75 -4.18 2.04
CA ASN A 30 8.70 -5.51 1.42
C ASN A 30 7.90 -6.52 2.26
N ALA A 31 7.93 -6.42 3.58
CA ALA A 31 7.22 -7.33 4.48
C ALA A 31 5.68 -7.22 4.38
N ASN A 32 5.17 -6.12 3.82
CA ASN A 32 3.73 -5.94 3.61
C ASN A 32 3.23 -6.59 2.32
N PHE A 33 4.12 -7.08 1.45
CA PHE A 33 3.75 -7.86 0.29
C PHE A 33 3.70 -9.36 0.62
N TYR A 34 2.82 -10.11 -0.06
CA TYR A 34 2.60 -11.53 0.21
C TYR A 34 3.88 -12.35 -0.02
N GLY A 35 4.52 -12.77 1.08
CA GLY A 35 5.83 -13.42 1.04
C GLY A 35 6.92 -12.58 0.37
N GLY A 36 6.82 -11.25 0.49
CA GLY A 36 7.78 -10.31 -0.08
C GLY A 36 7.71 -10.15 -1.61
N ARG A 37 6.67 -10.66 -2.26
CA ARG A 37 6.52 -10.63 -3.74
C ARG A 37 6.17 -9.23 -4.24
N TYR A 38 7.04 -8.61 -5.01
CA TYR A 38 6.73 -7.36 -5.71
C TYR A 38 7.58 -7.17 -6.96
N ASN A 39 7.07 -6.33 -7.87
CA ASN A 39 7.76 -5.87 -9.07
C ASN A 39 8.03 -4.37 -8.96
N VAL A 40 9.05 -3.89 -9.67
CA VAL A 40 9.34 -2.46 -9.79
C VAL A 40 8.92 -1.95 -11.16
N LYS A 41 8.23 -0.82 -11.19
CA LYS A 41 7.83 -0.14 -12.43
C LYS A 41 8.11 1.35 -12.34
N VAL A 42 8.64 1.93 -13.41
CA VAL A 42 8.60 3.39 -13.62
C VAL A 42 7.37 3.70 -14.45
N LEU A 43 6.52 4.60 -13.97
CA LEU A 43 5.30 4.98 -14.68
C LEU A 43 5.62 5.69 -16.00
N ASP A 44 5.03 5.21 -17.08
CA ASP A 44 5.16 5.73 -18.43
C ASP A 44 4.20 6.88 -18.74
N GLU A 45 3.18 7.07 -17.90
CA GLU A 45 2.19 8.13 -17.92
C GLU A 45 1.70 8.51 -16.52
N ASP A 46 1.02 9.66 -16.41
CA ASP A 46 0.34 10.05 -15.17
C ASP A 46 -0.73 9.00 -14.82
N THR A 47 -0.64 8.42 -13.62
CA THR A 47 -1.48 7.30 -13.20
C THR A 47 -2.37 7.71 -12.03
N MET A 48 -3.66 7.35 -12.11
CA MET A 48 -4.60 7.56 -11.00
C MET A 48 -4.56 6.38 -10.04
N LEU A 49 -4.16 6.63 -8.80
CA LEU A 49 -4.18 5.65 -7.71
C LEU A 49 -5.17 6.05 -6.62
N TYR A 50 -5.57 5.07 -5.83
CA TYR A 50 -6.61 5.23 -4.82
C TYR A 50 -6.11 4.87 -3.43
N ARG A 51 -6.66 5.54 -2.41
CA ARG A 51 -6.31 5.28 -1.01
C ARG A 51 -7.50 5.52 -0.09
N GLY A 52 -7.80 4.54 0.77
CA GLY A 52 -8.70 4.74 1.90
C GLY A 52 -8.03 5.56 3.01
N GLY A 53 -8.75 6.46 3.65
CA GLY A 53 -8.23 7.29 4.72
C GLY A 53 -9.32 7.99 5.52
N GLN A 54 -8.89 8.89 6.40
CA GLN A 54 -9.76 9.81 7.12
C GLN A 54 -10.15 10.96 6.20
N SER A 55 -11.41 11.37 6.22
CA SER A 55 -11.94 12.52 5.49
C SER A 55 -11.25 13.82 5.91
N GLY A 56 -10.94 14.69 4.95
CA GLY A 56 -10.10 15.88 5.14
C GLY A 56 -8.67 15.59 5.64
N GLY A 57 -8.27 14.31 5.64
CA GLY A 57 -6.98 13.85 6.14
C GLY A 57 -5.85 13.99 5.14
N LEU A 58 -6.15 14.05 3.83
CA LEU A 58 -5.13 14.13 2.78
C LEU A 58 -4.98 15.56 2.25
N THR A 59 -3.93 16.27 2.67
CA THR A 59 -3.63 17.62 2.21
C THR A 59 -2.25 17.69 1.56
N VAL A 60 -2.11 18.45 0.47
CA VAL A 60 -0.81 18.89 -0.06
C VAL A 60 -0.99 20.28 -0.67
N PRO A 61 -0.62 21.36 0.05
CA PRO A 61 0.60 22.09 -0.31
C PRO A 61 1.49 22.46 0.90
N GLY A 62 2.82 22.28 0.79
CA GLY A 62 3.85 22.64 1.79
C GLY A 62 4.33 21.52 2.73
N LYS A 63 3.55 20.45 2.86
CA LYS A 63 3.88 19.12 3.46
C LYS A 63 4.05 19.01 4.97
N GLU A 64 3.33 19.76 5.78
CA GLU A 64 3.47 19.64 7.23
C GLU A 64 2.69 18.39 7.76
N ASN A 65 3.44 17.28 7.86
CA ASN A 65 3.20 16.01 8.58
C ASN A 65 2.48 14.85 7.85
N SER A 66 2.85 14.61 6.58
CA SER A 66 2.48 13.49 5.68
C SER A 66 1.47 12.45 6.21
N ARG A 67 0.18 12.80 6.07
CA ARG A 67 -0.95 11.87 6.10
C ARG A 67 -1.18 11.18 4.77
N PHE A 68 -0.28 11.43 3.81
CA PHE A 68 -0.35 10.86 2.47
C PHE A 68 -0.27 9.34 2.48
N GLY A 69 0.43 8.80 3.47
CA GLY A 69 0.79 7.40 3.50
C GLY A 69 1.60 7.04 2.25
N GLN A 70 1.80 5.73 2.07
CA GLN A 70 2.67 5.21 1.02
C GLN A 70 2.04 4.03 0.29
N TRP A 71 0.80 3.66 0.65
CA TRP A 71 0.11 2.47 0.16
C TRP A 71 -1.15 2.87 -0.58
N PHE A 72 -1.32 2.33 -1.78
CA PHE A 72 -2.38 2.67 -2.72
C PHE A 72 -2.91 1.42 -3.41
N THR A 73 -4.04 1.57 -4.10
CA THR A 73 -4.62 0.56 -4.99
C THR A 73 -4.84 1.16 -6.38
N ALA A 74 -4.81 0.32 -7.41
CA ALA A 74 -5.07 0.74 -8.80
C ALA A 74 -6.55 1.06 -9.05
N THR A 75 -7.45 0.49 -8.25
CA THR A 75 -8.90 0.72 -8.30
C THR A 75 -9.42 1.24 -6.95
N PRO A 76 -10.50 2.03 -6.94
CA PRO A 76 -11.06 2.52 -5.68
C PRO A 76 -11.63 1.35 -4.86
N PRO A 77 -11.34 1.28 -3.54
CA PRO A 77 -12.03 0.33 -2.68
C PRO A 77 -13.53 0.59 -2.63
N GLU A 78 -14.31 -0.50 -2.61
CA GLU A 78 -15.78 -0.42 -2.64
C GLU A 78 -16.40 -0.12 -1.28
N SER A 79 -15.76 -0.52 -0.18
CA SER A 79 -16.26 -0.35 1.18
C SER A 79 -15.15 -0.39 2.23
N VAL A 80 -15.44 0.13 3.43
CA VAL A 80 -14.55 0.02 4.60
C VAL A 80 -14.21 -1.44 4.88
N ALA A 81 -15.19 -2.35 4.82
CA ALA A 81 -14.97 -3.77 5.08
C ALA A 81 -13.95 -4.39 4.11
N LYS A 82 -14.03 -4.06 2.82
CA LYS A 82 -13.03 -4.52 1.84
C LYS A 82 -11.64 -3.96 2.14
N VAL A 83 -11.52 -2.68 2.49
CA VAL A 83 -10.19 -2.12 2.87
C VAL A 83 -9.59 -2.85 4.08
N ARG A 84 -10.41 -3.23 5.07
CA ARG A 84 -9.94 -4.01 6.22
C ARG A 84 -9.48 -5.41 5.78
N ILE A 85 -10.32 -6.15 5.08
CA ILE A 85 -10.07 -7.57 4.79
C ILE A 85 -9.02 -7.72 3.69
N ASP A 86 -9.22 -7.04 2.56
CA ASP A 86 -8.48 -7.26 1.33
C ASP A 86 -7.17 -6.46 1.26
N SER A 87 -7.14 -5.26 1.84
CA SER A 87 -5.93 -4.43 1.93
C SER A 87 -5.23 -4.55 3.29
N ALA A 88 -5.72 -5.46 4.14
CA ALA A 88 -5.15 -5.80 5.44
C ALA A 88 -4.95 -4.59 6.39
N VAL A 89 -5.80 -3.56 6.30
CA VAL A 89 -5.66 -2.31 7.08
C VAL A 89 -6.27 -2.45 8.47
N LYS A 90 -5.46 -2.48 9.52
CA LYS A 90 -5.95 -2.62 10.91
C LYS A 90 -6.68 -1.38 11.43
N TYR A 91 -7.70 -1.58 12.28
CA TYR A 91 -8.29 -0.48 13.05
C TYR A 91 -7.25 0.23 13.91
N GLN A 92 -6.42 -0.57 14.59
CA GLN A 92 -5.34 -0.13 15.47
C GLN A 92 -4.08 -0.91 15.16
N TRP A 93 -2.96 -0.20 15.08
CA TRP A 93 -1.62 -0.76 15.00
C TRP A 93 -1.05 -0.78 16.40
N ILE A 94 -0.73 -1.98 16.89
CA ILE A 94 -0.21 -2.21 18.23
C ILE A 94 1.20 -2.75 18.07
N VAL A 95 2.15 -2.15 18.80
CA VAL A 95 3.53 -2.63 18.84
C VAL A 95 3.53 -4.04 19.46
N PRO A 96 4.04 -5.06 18.74
CA PRO A 96 4.11 -6.42 19.27
C PRO A 96 4.85 -6.47 20.61
N ASN A 97 4.42 -7.37 21.50
CA ASN A 97 5.02 -7.65 22.82
C ASN A 97 4.92 -6.55 23.88
N THR A 98 4.65 -5.30 23.50
CA THR A 98 4.48 -4.18 24.46
C THR A 98 3.02 -3.77 24.64
N GLY A 99 2.16 -4.08 23.67
CA GLY A 99 0.75 -3.69 23.71
C GLY A 99 0.51 -2.19 23.50
N VAL A 100 1.57 -1.42 23.23
CA VAL A 100 1.50 0.03 23.03
C VAL A 100 0.84 0.33 21.69
N LEU A 101 -0.12 1.27 21.70
CA LEU A 101 -0.75 1.77 20.49
C LEU A 101 0.26 2.59 19.65
N ASP A 102 0.58 2.11 18.45
CA ASP A 102 1.44 2.78 17.47
C ASP A 102 0.62 3.70 16.54
N GLY A 103 -0.63 3.34 16.25
CA GLY A 103 -1.48 4.16 15.39
C GLY A 103 -2.90 3.65 15.24
N LYS A 104 -3.76 4.48 14.63
CA LYS A 104 -5.13 4.14 14.27
C LYS A 104 -5.34 4.41 12.78
N SER A 105 -6.05 3.52 12.10
CA SER A 105 -6.47 3.78 10.71
C SER A 105 -7.94 4.15 10.72
N VAL A 106 -8.24 5.44 10.64
CA VAL A 106 -9.60 5.94 10.40
C VAL A 106 -9.89 5.79 8.90
N LEU A 107 -11.04 5.21 8.56
CA LEU A 107 -11.45 4.93 7.19
C LEU A 107 -12.92 5.34 7.02
N ASP A 108 -13.13 6.51 6.44
CA ASP A 108 -14.44 7.09 6.11
C ASP A 108 -14.42 7.83 4.75
N ALA A 109 -13.25 7.89 4.09
CA ALA A 109 -13.06 8.46 2.77
C ALA A 109 -12.15 7.59 1.89
N VAL A 110 -12.34 7.73 0.58
CA VAL A 110 -11.44 7.27 -0.48
C VAL A 110 -10.94 8.47 -1.27
N TYR A 111 -9.64 8.54 -1.46
CA TYR A 111 -8.97 9.57 -2.25
C TYR A 111 -8.58 9.01 -3.61
N GLN A 112 -8.76 9.80 -4.66
CA GLN A 112 -8.13 9.59 -5.95
C GLN A 112 -6.96 10.55 -6.08
N ILE A 113 -5.81 10.01 -6.45
CA ILE A 113 -4.53 10.71 -6.44
C ILE A 113 -3.88 10.51 -7.80
N LYS A 114 -3.45 11.61 -8.42
CA LYS A 114 -2.63 11.56 -9.63
C LYS A 114 -1.17 11.43 -9.24
N ILE A 115 -0.57 10.32 -9.62
CA ILE A 115 0.87 10.06 -9.51
C ILE A 115 1.51 10.41 -10.86
N PRO A 116 2.44 11.37 -10.90
CA PRO A 116 3.09 11.78 -12.14
C PRO A 116 3.85 10.67 -12.84
N LYS A 117 3.88 10.73 -14.17
CA LYS A 117 4.81 9.98 -15.03
C LYS A 117 6.25 10.07 -14.49
N GLY A 118 7.01 8.98 -14.65
CA GLY A 118 8.40 8.90 -14.22
C GLY A 118 8.57 8.51 -12.75
N THR A 119 7.48 8.38 -11.99
CA THR A 119 7.51 7.89 -10.62
C THR A 119 7.82 6.39 -10.60
N THR A 120 8.77 5.97 -9.76
CA THR A 120 8.99 4.55 -9.43
C THR A 120 7.94 4.08 -8.43
N ILE A 121 7.23 3.00 -8.79
CA ILE A 121 6.27 2.32 -7.95
C ILE A 121 6.69 0.87 -7.73
N TYR A 122 6.18 0.29 -6.65
CA TYR A 122 6.37 -1.11 -6.31
C TYR A 122 5.02 -1.76 -6.16
N GLU A 123 4.72 -2.79 -6.94
CA GLU A 123 3.40 -3.41 -6.96
C GLU A 123 3.47 -4.91 -6.68
N GLY A 124 2.47 -5.41 -5.99
CA GLY A 124 2.42 -6.82 -5.65
C GLY A 124 1.23 -7.18 -4.76
N PRO A 125 1.07 -8.49 -4.50
CA PRO A 125 0.01 -9.01 -3.66
C PRO A 125 0.11 -8.56 -2.20
N VAL A 126 -1.03 -8.38 -1.53
CA VAL A 126 -1.12 -7.91 -0.14
C VAL A 126 -0.72 -9.02 0.83
N GLY A 127 0.21 -8.71 1.72
CA GLY A 127 0.64 -9.58 2.81
C GLY A 127 -0.38 -9.67 3.94
N TYR A 128 -0.44 -10.84 4.56
CA TYR A 128 -1.33 -11.11 5.69
C TYR A 128 -0.91 -10.33 6.94
N GLN A 129 -1.86 -9.71 7.63
CA GLN A 129 -1.61 -8.90 8.83
C GLN A 129 -2.19 -9.48 10.13
N GLY A 130 -2.74 -10.71 10.08
CA GLY A 130 -3.33 -11.40 11.24
C GLY A 130 -4.86 -11.29 11.30
N GLY A 131 -5.52 -12.26 11.95
CA GLY A 131 -6.98 -12.28 12.12
C GLY A 131 -7.74 -12.20 10.79
N HIS A 132 -8.68 -11.26 10.68
CA HIS A 132 -9.49 -11.05 9.48
C HIS A 132 -8.84 -10.11 8.44
N TYR A 133 -7.61 -9.62 8.70
CA TYR A 133 -6.86 -8.75 7.79
C TYR A 133 -6.06 -9.60 6.80
N LEU A 134 -6.77 -10.23 5.88
CA LEU A 134 -6.28 -11.37 5.10
C LEU A 134 -5.26 -10.98 4.04
N GLY A 135 -5.49 -9.88 3.33
CA GLY A 135 -4.75 -9.64 2.09
C GLY A 135 -4.97 -10.78 1.10
N GLY A 136 -3.89 -11.18 0.42
CA GLY A 136 -3.85 -12.40 -0.38
C GLY A 136 -3.24 -12.21 -1.74
N ILE A 137 -2.92 -13.32 -2.40
CA ILE A 137 -2.26 -13.34 -3.71
C ILE A 137 -3.07 -12.65 -4.82
N ASN A 138 -4.40 -12.57 -4.65
CA ASN A 138 -5.32 -11.94 -5.60
C ASN A 138 -5.63 -10.47 -5.28
N GLN A 139 -5.15 -9.96 -4.12
CA GLN A 139 -5.36 -8.57 -3.72
C GLN A 139 -4.07 -7.81 -3.97
N TYR A 140 -4.06 -6.86 -4.90
CA TYR A 140 -2.87 -6.09 -5.24
C TYR A 140 -2.85 -4.75 -4.52
N GLN A 141 -1.65 -4.32 -4.13
CA GLN A 141 -1.37 -2.99 -3.62
C GLN A 141 -0.13 -2.41 -4.27
N ILE A 142 -0.03 -1.09 -4.21
CA ILE A 142 1.06 -0.32 -4.78
C ILE A 142 1.69 0.49 -3.66
N TYR A 143 3.01 0.37 -3.51
CA TYR A 143 3.83 1.19 -2.65
C TYR A 143 4.53 2.27 -3.47
N VAL A 144 4.51 3.49 -2.94
CA VAL A 144 5.27 4.63 -3.47
C VAL A 144 6.14 5.15 -2.34
N ASP A 145 7.45 5.29 -2.56
CA ASP A 145 8.32 5.87 -1.54
C ASP A 145 8.13 7.38 -1.47
N LYS A 146 7.92 7.91 -0.25
CA LYS A 146 7.72 9.33 0.05
C LYS A 146 6.91 10.08 -1.03
N PRO A 147 5.66 9.68 -1.31
CA PRO A 147 4.88 10.27 -2.41
C PRO A 147 4.67 11.77 -2.25
N TRP A 148 4.70 12.27 -1.02
CA TRP A 148 4.67 13.70 -0.74
C TRP A 148 5.88 14.45 -1.35
N ASP A 149 7.02 13.79 -1.59
CA ASP A 149 8.24 14.31 -2.22
C ASP A 149 8.22 14.36 -3.75
N ILE A 150 7.16 13.85 -4.37
CA ILE A 150 7.01 13.84 -5.82
C ILE A 150 6.45 15.18 -6.30
N GLU A 151 7.22 15.86 -7.16
CA GLU A 151 6.76 17.07 -7.84
C GLU A 151 5.57 16.74 -8.76
N GLY A 152 4.50 17.54 -8.69
CA GLY A 152 3.31 17.36 -9.52
C GLY A 152 2.29 16.35 -8.99
N ILE A 153 2.50 15.76 -7.81
CA ILE A 153 1.50 14.92 -7.15
C ILE A 153 0.26 15.73 -6.79
N GLN A 154 -0.92 15.18 -7.08
CA GLN A 154 -2.19 15.91 -6.89
C GLN A 154 -3.27 15.01 -6.28
N VAL A 155 -3.96 15.51 -5.27
CA VAL A 155 -5.23 14.91 -4.81
C VAL A 155 -6.33 15.40 -5.74
N ILE A 156 -6.93 14.49 -6.50
CA ILE A 156 -7.91 14.81 -7.54
C ILE A 156 -9.33 14.85 -6.96
N SER A 157 -9.66 13.89 -6.10
CA SER A 157 -10.96 13.88 -5.43
C SER A 157 -10.90 13.15 -4.09
N GLU A 158 -11.88 13.47 -3.25
CA GLU A 158 -12.22 12.77 -2.01
C GLU A 158 -13.69 12.37 -2.10
N LYS A 159 -14.00 11.11 -1.76
CA LYS A 159 -15.37 10.61 -1.68
C LYS A 159 -15.57 9.88 -0.37
N SER A 160 -16.77 9.97 0.20
CA SER A 160 -17.10 9.18 1.38
C SER A 160 -17.02 7.68 1.06
N LEU A 161 -16.37 6.94 1.95
CA LEU A 161 -16.29 5.48 1.92
C LEU A 161 -17.23 4.93 3.00
N LYS A 162 -18.11 4.03 2.60
CA LYS A 162 -19.12 3.43 3.48
C LYS A 162 -18.70 2.03 3.95
#